data_AF-K1RSF6-F1
#
_entry.id   AF-K1RSF6-F1
#
_cell.length_a   1.000
_cell.length_b   1.000
_cell.length_c   1.000
_cell.angle_alpha   90.00
_cell.angle_beta   90.00
_cell.angle_gamma   90.00
#
_symmetry.space_group_name_H-M   'P 1'
#
loop_
_entity.id
_entity.type
_entity.pdbx_description
1 polymer ?
#
loop_
_entity_poly.entity_id
_entity_poly.type
_entity_poly.pdbx_seq_one_letter_code
_entity_poly.pdbx_strand_id
1 'polypeptide(L)' 'MSNSFGIKVIACDKIFYSGRCTQLVLPLRDGSKAIQAHHENMVFSVEVGE' A
#
# COMPACT_ATOMS: atom_id res chain seq x y z
N MET A 1 2.62 11.59 18.14
CA MET A 1 3.04 11.44 16.71
C MET A 1 1.98 10.57 16.03
N SER A 2 1.41 10.98 14.90
CA SER A 2 0.41 10.15 14.21
C SER A 2 1.10 9.03 13.45
N ASN A 3 0.85 7.77 13.78
CA ASN A 3 1.37 6.58 13.09
C ASN A 3 0.67 6.42 11.71
N SER A 4 0.90 7.36 10.81
CA SER A 4 0.29 7.42 9.48
C SER A 4 1.30 7.83 8.43
N PHE A 5 1.14 7.32 7.21
CA PHE A 5 1.98 7.64 6.06
C PHE A 5 1.12 8.04 4.86
N GLY A 6 1.72 8.78 3.93
CA GLY A 6 1.07 9.18 2.68
C GLY A 6 1.07 8.00 1.69
N ILE A 7 -0.05 7.82 0.99
CA ILE A 7 -0.20 6.79 -0.04
C ILE A 7 -0.87 7.41 -1.27
N LYS A 8 -0.46 6.93 -2.45
CA LYS A 8 -1.07 7.25 -3.73
C LYS A 8 -1.24 5.96 -4.53
N VAL A 9 -2.49 5.58 -4.80
CA VAL A 9 -2.85 4.42 -5.62
C VAL A 9 -3.25 4.93 -6.99
N ILE A 10 -2.53 4.50 -8.02
CA ILE A 10 -2.65 4.99 -9.39
C ILE A 10 -3.09 3.81 -10.26
N ALA A 11 -4.23 3.97 -10.92
CA ALA A 11 -4.70 3.08 -11.98
C ALA A 11 -4.30 3.64 -13.35
N CYS A 12 -4.55 2.89 -14.43
CA CYS A 12 -4.20 3.32 -15.78
C CYS A 12 -4.98 4.57 -16.24
N ASP A 13 -6.19 4.79 -15.72
CA ASP A 13 -7.12 5.82 -16.16
C ASP A 13 -7.26 6.98 -15.15
N LYS A 14 -6.92 6.77 -13.87
CA LYS A 14 -7.08 7.76 -12.82
C LYS A 14 -6.24 7.49 -11.58
N ILE A 15 -6.16 8.48 -10.71
CA ILE A 15 -5.75 8.28 -9.32
C ILE A 15 -6.94 7.65 -8.58
N PHE A 16 -6.78 6.42 -8.11
CA PHE A 16 -7.81 5.71 -7.36
C PHE A 16 -7.91 6.25 -5.92
N TYR A 17 -6.76 6.51 -5.28
CA TYR A 17 -6.71 7.05 -3.93
C TYR A 17 -5.47 7.93 -3.74
N SER A 18 -5.62 9.03 -3.01
CA SER A 18 -4.48 9.83 -2.53
C SER A 18 -4.83 10.43 -1.17
N GLY A 19 -4.04 10.09 -0.16
CA GLY A 19 -4.33 10.49 1.21
C GLY A 19 -3.35 9.91 2.21
N ARG A 20 -3.71 9.95 3.50
CA ARG A 20 -2.94 9.28 4.56
C ARG A 20 -3.65 8.01 5.01
N CYS A 21 -2.89 7.02 5.45
CA CYS A 21 -3.40 5.80 6.06
C CYS A 21 -2.48 5.37 7.22
N THR A 22 -2.98 4.52 8.12
CA THR A 22 -2.20 3.93 9.21
C THR A 22 -1.57 2.60 8.82
N GLN A 23 -2.23 1.86 7.91
CA GLN A 23 -1.79 0.58 7.40
C GLN A 23 -2.29 0.37 5.97
N LEU A 24 -1.47 -0.27 5.14
CA LEU A 24 -1.82 -0.78 3.82
C LEU A 24 -1.66 -2.30 3.82
N VAL A 25 -2.66 -3.05 3.37
CA VAL A 25 -2.59 -4.51 3.20
C VAL A 25 -2.69 -4.81 1.72
N LEU A 26 -1.76 -5.60 1.17
CA LEU A 26 -1.72 -5.96 -0.24
C LEU A 26 -1.70 -7.49 -0.41
N PRO A 27 -2.43 -8.03 -1.41
CA PRO A 27 -2.33 -9.44 -1.79
C PRO A 27 -0.98 -9.73 -2.46
N LEU A 28 -0.38 -10.85 -2.07
CA LEU A 28 0.86 -11.41 -2.60
C LEU A 28 0.68 -12.89 -2.95
N ARG A 29 1.60 -13.45 -3.73
CA ARG A 29 1.56 -14.85 -4.16
C ARG A 29 1.56 -15.83 -3.00
N ASP A 30 2.23 -15.48 -1.90
CA ASP A 30 2.39 -16.28 -0.69
C ASP A 30 1.48 -15.83 0.47
N GLY A 31 0.52 -14.93 0.21
CA GLY A 31 -0.45 -14.48 1.21
C GLY A 31 -0.75 -12.99 1.12
N SER A 32 -0.59 -12.28 2.23
CA SER A 32 -0.81 -10.83 2.26
C SER A 32 0.30 -10.14 3.02
N LYS A 33 0.60 -8.90 2.64
CA LYS A 33 1.60 -8.08 3.31
C LYS A 33 0.99 -6.79 3.84
N ALA A 34 1.21 -6.56 5.13
CA ALA A 34 0.87 -5.31 5.80
C ALA A 34 2.08 -4.37 5.82
N ILE A 35 1.86 -3.11 5.44
CA ILE A 35 2.84 -2.02 5.47
C ILE A 35 2.32 -0.96 6.45
N GLN A 36 3.20 -0.54 7.37
CA GLN A 36 2.93 0.48 8.38
C GLN A 36 3.95 1.63 8.26
N ALA A 37 3.74 2.69 9.04
CA ALA A 37 4.68 3.81 9.11
C ALA A 37 6.09 3.31 9.51
N HIS A 38 7.13 3.89 8.91
CA HIS A 38 8.54 3.55 9.14
C HIS A 38 8.98 2.16 8.67
N HIS A 39 8.18 1.49 7.82
CA HIS A 39 8.63 0.29 7.10
C HIS A 39 9.83 0.63 6.19
N GLU A 40 10.75 -0.31 6.02
CA GLU A 40 11.88 -0.21 5.08
C GLU A 40 11.44 0.00 3.62
N ASN A 41 12.30 0.64 2.82
CA ASN A 41 12.04 0.87 1.40
C ASN A 41 12.07 -0.44 0.61
N MET A 42 11.12 -0.63 -0.31
CA MET A 42 10.96 -1.89 -1.05
C MET A 42 10.22 -1.69 -2.38
N VAL A 43 10.41 -2.63 -3.31
CA VAL A 43 9.66 -2.76 -4.56
C VAL A 43 9.34 -4.24 -4.77
N PHE A 44 8.08 -4.56 -5.07
CA PHE A 44 7.62 -5.93 -5.32
C PHE A 44 6.35 -5.93 -6.18
N SER A 45 6.04 -7.06 -6.82
CA SER A 45 4.77 -7.26 -7.54
C SER A 45 3.65 -7.61 -6.56
N VAL A 46 2.47 -7.04 -6.79
CA VAL A 46 1.22 -7.43 -6.10
C VAL A 46 0.49 -8.48 -6.93
N GLU A 47 -0.35 -9.29 -6.29
CA GLU A 47 -1.25 -10.22 -6.97
C GLU A 47 -2.63 -9.57 -7.20
N VAL A 48 -3.43 -10.18 -8.09
CA VAL A 48 -4.83 -9.78 -8.25
C VAL A 48 -5.61 -10.17 -6.98
N GLY A 49 -6.33 -9.21 -6.39
CA GLY A 49 -7.11 -9.41 -5.16
C GLY A 49 -7.82 -8.13 -4.74
N GLU A 50 -8.39 -8.15 -3.52
CA GLU A 50 -8.98 -6.97 -2.85
C GLU A 50 -7.94 -6.05 -2.22
#